data_AF-A0A7J7QBP9-F1
#
_entry.id   AF-A0A7J7QBP9-F1
#
_cell.length_a   1.000
_cell.length_b   1.000
_cell.length_c   1.000
_cell.angle_alpha   90.00
_cell.angle_beta   90.00
_cell.angle_gamma   90.00
#
_symmetry.space_group_name_H-M   'P 1'
#
loop_
_entity.id
_entity.type
_entity.pdbx_description
1 polymer ?
#
loop_
_entity_poly.entity_id
_entity_poly.type
_entity_poly.pdbx_seq_one_letter_code
_entity_poly.pdbx_strand_id
1 'polypeptide(L)' 'MAQDAPRTHALLHGGSAHQCLCGRCAGVYEGSGKGCPICRQQVQAVVRM' A
#
# COMPACT_ATOMS: atom_id res chain seq x y z
N MET A 1 -8.89 -6.77 -7.01
CA MET A 1 -7.81 -5.74 -7.09
C MET A 1 -7.78 -5.29 -8.54
N ALA A 2 -7.87 -3.99 -8.83
CA ALA A 2 -7.85 -3.54 -10.23
C ALA A 2 -6.44 -3.78 -10.80
N GLN A 3 -6.29 -4.75 -11.71
CA GLN A 3 -4.97 -5.19 -12.18
C GLN A 3 -4.35 -4.23 -13.21
N ASP A 4 -5.16 -3.47 -13.94
CA ASP A 4 -4.72 -2.52 -14.98
C ASP A 4 -4.50 -1.09 -14.48
N ALA A 5 -4.74 -0.80 -13.20
CA ALA A 5 -4.55 0.55 -12.67
C ALA A 5 -3.06 0.82 -12.36
N PRO A 6 -2.53 2.01 -12.68
CA PRO A 6 -1.14 2.35 -12.39
C PRO A 6 -0.87 2.31 -10.88
N ARG A 7 0.27 1.72 -10.50
CA ARG A 7 0.71 1.57 -9.12
C ARG A 7 1.40 2.85 -8.65
N THR A 8 0.59 3.83 -8.27
CA THR A 8 1.05 5.17 -7.89
C THR A 8 1.27 5.34 -6.38
N HIS A 9 0.93 4.33 -5.56
CA HIS A 9 1.02 4.43 -4.11
C HIS A 9 1.89 3.30 -3.53
N ALA A 10 2.72 3.67 -2.57
CA ALA A 10 3.55 2.75 -1.81
C ALA A 10 3.05 2.60 -0.37
N LEU A 11 3.12 1.37 0.13
CA LEU A 11 2.82 1.02 1.51
C LEU A 11 4.13 1.00 2.31
N LEU A 12 4.26 1.88 3.29
CA LEU A 12 5.41 1.98 4.18
C LEU A 12 5.22 1.02 5.37
N HIS A 13 6.25 0.23 5.67
CA HIS A 13 6.28 -0.63 6.85
C HIS A 13 7.72 -1.05 7.21
N GLY A 14 8.01 -1.06 8.52
CA GLY A 14 9.34 -1.41 9.05
C GLY A 14 10.37 -0.35 8.69
N GLY A 15 11.08 -0.58 7.58
CA GLY A 15 12.06 0.36 6.99
C GLY A 15 12.09 0.29 5.45
N SER A 16 11.01 -0.21 4.84
CA SER A 16 10.89 -0.44 3.40
C SER A 16 9.52 0.01 2.90
N ALA A 17 9.38 0.09 1.58
CA ALA A 17 8.11 0.42 0.94
C ALA A 17 7.81 -0.53 -0.23
N HIS A 18 6.56 -0.95 -0.37
CA HIS A 18 6.08 -1.66 -1.57
C HIS A 18 5.14 -0.78 -2.38
N GLN A 19 5.58 -0.33 -3.55
CA GLN A 19 4.73 0.35 -4.54
C GLN A 19 3.88 -0.69 -5.29
N CYS A 20 2.74 -1.06 -4.72
CA CYS A 20 1.92 -2.16 -5.22
C CYS A 20 0.47 -1.80 -5.53
N LEU A 21 0.00 -0.59 -5.19
CA LEU A 21 -1.41 -0.21 -5.29
C LEU A 21 -1.62 1.09 -6.09
N CYS A 22 -2.78 1.20 -6.72
CA CYS A 22 -3.32 2.47 -7.17
C CYS A 22 -3.95 3.24 -6.00
N GLY A 23 -4.23 4.53 -6.18
CA GLY A 23 -4.81 5.37 -5.11
C GLY A 23 -6.12 4.84 -4.52
N ARG A 24 -7.01 4.29 -5.35
CA ARG A 24 -8.28 3.71 -4.87
C ARG A 24 -8.06 2.49 -3.96
N CYS A 25 -7.14 1.61 -4.33
CA CYS A 25 -6.81 0.45 -3.51
C CYS A 25 -5.98 0.84 -2.28
N ALA A 26 -5.18 1.89 -2.36
CA ALA A 26 -4.38 2.35 -1.24
C ALA A 26 -5.24 2.99 -0.14
N GLY A 27 -6.38 3.62 -0.48
CA GLY A 27 -7.28 4.24 0.49
C GLY A 27 -7.85 3.29 1.56
N VAL A 28 -7.89 1.97 1.33
CA VAL A 28 -8.33 1.01 2.37
C VAL A 28 -7.23 0.65 3.38
N TYR A 29 -6.01 1.15 3.18
CA TYR A 29 -4.86 0.94 4.07
C TYR A 29 -4.66 2.10 5.04
N GLU A 30 -5.15 3.28 4.70
CA GLU A 30 -5.17 4.45 5.58
C GLU A 30 -5.95 4.12 6.87
N GLY A 31 -5.27 4.15 8.02
CA GLY A 31 -5.87 3.94 9.34
C GLY A 31 -6.41 2.53 9.63
N SER A 32 -6.23 1.55 8.73
CA SER A 32 -6.83 0.21 8.89
C SER A 32 -5.95 -0.82 9.58
N GLY A 33 -4.65 -0.53 9.75
CA GLY A 33 -3.67 -1.47 10.34
C GLY A 33 -3.47 -2.76 9.54
N LYS A 34 -3.91 -2.80 8.28
CA LYS A 34 -3.82 -3.99 7.42
C LYS A 34 -2.36 -4.34 7.09
N GLY A 35 -2.12 -5.62 6.87
CA GLY A 35 -0.83 -6.12 6.37
C GLY A 35 -0.63 -5.84 4.89
N CYS A 36 0.61 -5.53 4.50
CA CYS A 36 1.02 -5.34 3.12
C CYS A 36 0.71 -6.60 2.27
N PRO A 37 0.10 -6.48 1.08
CA PRO A 37 -0.19 -7.63 0.21
C PRO A 37 1.03 -8.46 -0.18
N ILE A 38 2.21 -7.84 -0.20
CA ILE A 38 3.45 -8.47 -0.68
C ILE A 38 4.14 -9.25 0.45
N CYS A 39 4.43 -8.61 1.57
CA CYS A 39 5.23 -9.18 2.65
C CYS A 39 4.47 -9.40 3.96
N ARG A 40 3.19 -9.03 4.02
CA ARG A 40 2.29 -9.15 5.19
C ARG A 40 2.69 -8.33 6.41
N GLN A 41 3.74 -7.53 6.35
CA GLN A 41 4.08 -6.58 7.43
C GLN A 41 2.97 -5.56 7.61
N GLN A 42 2.72 -5.15 8.86
CA GLN A 42 1.72 -4.15 9.19
C GLN A 42 2.06 -2.81 8.52
N VAL A 43 1.14 -2.30 7.72
CA VAL A 43 1.29 -1.01 7.05
C VAL A 43 1.21 0.11 8.08
N GLN A 44 2.22 0.98 8.06
CA GLN A 44 2.35 2.13 8.94
C GLN A 44 1.83 3.41 8.28
N ALA A 45 2.03 3.56 6.98
CA ALA A 45 1.57 4.70 6.19
C ALA A 45 1.43 4.36 4.71
N VAL A 46 0.65 5.17 3.99
CA VAL A 46 0.56 5.13 2.52
C VAL A 46 1.12 6.44 1.97
N VAL A 47 1.96 6.36 0.94
CA VAL A 47 2.49 7.54 0.24
C VAL A 47 2.24 7.47 -1.26
N ARG A 48 1.94 8.61 -1.86
CA ARG A 48 1.90 8.75 -3.31
C ARG A 48 3.32 8.98 -3.83
N MET A 49 3.69 8.19 -4.84
CA MET A 49 4.96 8.27 -5.55
C MET A 49 4.78 8.96 -6.91
#